data_AF-A0AAJ6N493-F1
#
_entry.id   AF-A0AAJ6N493-F1
#
_cell.length_a   1.000
_cell.length_b   1.000
_cell.length_c   1.000
_cell.angle_alpha   90.00
_cell.angle_beta   90.00
_cell.angle_gamma   90.00
#
_symmetry.space_group_name_H-M   'P 1'
#
loop_
_entity.id
_entity.type
_entity.pdbx_description
1 polymer ?
#
loop_
_entity_poly.entity_id
_entity_poly.type
_entity_poly.pdbx_seq_one_letter_code
_entity_poly.pdbx_strand_id
1 'polypeptide(L)' 'MSFDAMAAAVDWLDAYRAGDVENILRMYAEDAIFLCGCGGMKTITGSEGRRAYWVDRMVEYPASRLDNCSRPVKEL' A
#
# COMPACT_ATOMS: atom_id res chain seq x y z
N MET A 1 -11.55 -16.96 14.91
CA MET A 1 -11.71 -16.21 13.64
C MET A 1 -10.57 -16.61 12.73
N SER A 2 -10.84 -16.88 11.45
CA SER A 2 -9.80 -17.05 10.42
C SER A 2 -9.42 -15.69 9.84
N PHE A 3 -8.16 -15.54 9.42
CA PHE A 3 -7.72 -14.37 8.68
C PHE A 3 -8.37 -14.34 7.29
N ASP A 4 -8.99 -13.21 6.94
CA ASP A 4 -9.51 -12.97 5.59
C ASP A 4 -8.51 -12.10 4.81
N ALA A 5 -7.73 -12.77 3.96
CA ALA A 5 -6.70 -12.11 3.16
C ALA A 5 -7.30 -11.15 2.12
N MET A 6 -8.51 -11.42 1.62
CA MET A 6 -9.15 -10.56 0.63
C MET A 6 -9.68 -9.29 1.26
N ALA A 7 -10.31 -9.39 2.44
CA ALA A 7 -10.73 -8.22 3.20
C ALA A 7 -9.52 -7.31 3.53
N ALA A 8 -8.42 -7.89 4.03
CA ALA A 8 -7.20 -7.13 4.32
C ALA A 8 -6.61 -6.43 3.06
N ALA A 9 -6.67 -7.07 1.90
CA ALA A 9 -6.21 -6.45 0.65
C ALA A 9 -7.10 -5.28 0.20
N VAL A 10 -8.42 -5.40 0.36
CA VAL A 10 -9.38 -4.34 0.04
C VAL A 10 -9.22 -3.15 0.98
N ASP A 11 -9.15 -3.41 2.29
CA ASP A 11 -8.93 -2.36 3.30
C ASP A 11 -7.64 -1.56 3.03
N TRP A 12 -6.59 -2.26 2.56
CA TRP A 12 -5.31 -1.64 2.24
C TRP A 12 -5.42 -0.72 1.02
N LEU A 13 -6.15 -1.16 -0.02
CA LEU A 13 -6.41 -0.34 -1.21
C LEU A 13 -7.24 0.89 -0.88
N ASP A 14 -8.20 0.78 0.02
CA ASP A 14 -9.02 1.92 0.45
C ASP A 14 -8.21 2.94 1.25
N ALA A 15 -7.32 2.48 2.14
CA ALA A 15 -6.36 3.36 2.82
C ALA A 15 -5.43 4.06 1.81
N TYR A 16 -4.95 3.35 0.80
CA TYR A 16 -4.12 3.92 -0.27
C TYR A 16 -4.84 4.99 -1.10
N ARG A 17 -6.10 4.74 -1.47
CA ARG A 17 -6.95 5.71 -2.19
C ARG A 17 -7.24 6.95 -1.37
N ALA A 18 -7.39 6.80 -0.05
CA ALA A 18 -7.61 7.91 0.88
C ALA A 18 -6.33 8.71 1.18
N GLY A 19 -5.15 8.22 0.81
CA GLY A 19 -3.87 8.80 1.22
C GLY A 19 -3.58 8.63 2.72
N ASP A 20 -4.21 7.63 3.37
CA ASP A 20 -4.09 7.39 4.81
C ASP A 20 -2.87 6.53 5.13
N VAL A 21 -1.72 7.19 5.24
CA VAL A 21 -0.43 6.56 5.56
C VAL A 21 -0.46 5.84 6.91
N GLU A 22 -1.16 6.39 7.91
CA GLU A 22 -1.22 5.77 9.24
C GLU A 22 -1.96 4.45 9.22
N ASN A 23 -3.10 4.41 8.53
CA ASN A 23 -3.87 3.18 8.42
C ASN A 23 -3.11 2.12 7.63
N ILE A 24 -2.41 2.50 6.54
CA ILE A 24 -1.52 1.57 5.82
C ILE A 24 -0.45 0.99 6.76
N LEU A 25 0.23 1.83 7.55
CA LEU A 25 1.28 1.37 8.47
C LEU A 25 0.74 0.42 9.54
N ARG A 26 -0.48 0.66 10.03
CA ARG A 26 -1.15 -0.20 11.01
C ARG A 26 -1.49 -1.59 10.48
N MET A 27 -1.60 -1.74 9.15
CA MET A 27 -1.87 -3.03 8.51
C MET A 27 -0.61 -3.89 8.33
N TYR A 28 0.58 -3.32 8.53
CA TYR A 28 1.84 -4.05 8.56
C TYR A 28 2.18 -4.50 9.98
N ALA A 29 2.89 -5.62 10.09
CA ALA A 29 3.52 -6.02 11.35
C ALA A 29 4.53 -4.96 11.81
N GLU A 30 4.72 -4.82 13.12
CA GLU A 30 5.62 -3.84 13.72
C GLU A 30 7.07 -4.01 13.24
N ASP A 31 7.47 -5.25 12.95
CA ASP A 31 8.79 -5.64 12.45
C ASP A 31 8.85 -5.79 10.92
N ALA A 32 7.81 -5.38 10.20
CA ALA A 32 7.78 -5.48 8.73
C ALA A 32 8.98 -4.76 8.09
N ILE A 33 9.58 -5.43 7.10
CA ILE A 33 10.72 -4.93 6.34
C ILE A 33 10.23 -4.61 4.93
N PHE A 34 10.44 -3.38 4.45
CA PHE A 34 10.14 -3.04 3.06
C PHE A 34 11.40 -3.10 2.21
N LEU A 35 11.31 -3.81 1.09
CA LEU A 35 12.36 -3.89 0.09
C LEU A 35 11.92 -3.08 -1.12
N CYS A 36 12.58 -1.96 -1.41
CA CYS A 36 12.35 -1.22 -2.65
C CYS A 36 13.52 -1.38 -3.62
N GLY A 37 13.23 -1.62 -4.91
CA GLY A 37 14.19 -1.47 -6.01
C GLY A 37 14.41 -0.02 -6.47
N CYS A 38 14.03 0.96 -5.65
CA CYS A 38 14.06 2.40 -5.94
C CYS A 38 15.53 2.91 -6.08
N GLY A 39 16.11 2.83 -7.28
CA GLY A 39 17.50 3.25 -7.54
C GLY A 39 18.54 2.32 -6.92
N GLY A 40 18.24 1.02 -6.84
CA GLY A 40 18.99 0.00 -6.11
C GLY A 40 18.12 -0.68 -5.04
N MET A 41 18.57 -1.82 -4.53
CA MET A 41 17.86 -2.53 -3.46
C MET A 41 18.05 -1.79 -2.14
N LYS A 42 16.99 -1.16 -1.64
CA LYS A 42 16.95 -0.46 -0.36
C LYS A 42 16.09 -1.25 0.62
N THR A 43 16.64 -1.49 1.80
CA THR A 43 15.92 -2.09 2.92
C THR A 43 15.46 -0.97 3.84
N ILE A 44 14.16 -0.86 4.05
CA ILE A 44 13.53 0.14 4.90
C ILE A 44 12.98 -0.59 6.14
N THR A 45 13.45 -0.16 7.30
CA THR A 45 13.13 -0.73 8.60
C THR A 45 12.75 0.39 9.57
N GLY A 46 12.08 0.02 10.66
CA GLY A 46 11.64 0.98 11.68
C GLY A 46 10.42 1.79 11.26
N SER A 47 9.69 2.30 12.25
CA SER A 47 8.44 3.03 12.04
C SER A 47 8.62 4.29 11.17
N GLU A 48 9.62 5.11 11.49
CA GLU A 48 9.89 6.35 10.78
C GLU A 48 10.31 6.11 9.32
N GLY A 49 11.17 5.10 9.08
CA GLY A 49 11.60 4.73 7.73
C GLY A 49 10.43 4.26 6.88
N ARG A 50 9.56 3.41 7.43
CA ARG A 50 8.35 2.94 6.74
C ARG A 50 7.36 4.07 6.46
N ARG A 51 7.23 5.02 7.39
CA ARG A 51 6.40 6.22 7.20
C ARG A 51 6.92 7.10 6.06
N ALA A 52 8.21 7.44 6.10
CA ALA A 52 8.85 8.24 5.06
C ALA A 52 8.70 7.59 3.67
N TYR A 53 8.91 6.27 3.60
CA TYR A 53 8.70 5.51 2.37
C TYR A 53 7.29 5.70 1.80
N TRP A 54 6.24 5.53 2.61
CA TRP A 54 4.86 5.65 2.11
C TRP A 54 4.48 7.07 1.73
N VAL A 55 4.95 8.07 2.48
CA VAL A 55 4.74 9.49 2.13
C VAL A 55 5.31 9.78 0.74
N ASP A 56 6.57 9.42 0.51
CA ASP A 56 7.22 9.65 -0.78
C ASP A 56 6.53 8.84 -1.90
N ARG A 57 6.20 7.57 -1.62
CA ARG A 57 5.59 6.66 -2.60
C ARG A 57 4.21 7.15 -3.06
N MET A 58 3.39 7.70 -2.17
CA MET A 58 2.07 8.21 -2.53
C MET A 58 2.12 9.48 -3.36
N VAL A 59 3.13 10.34 -3.15
CA VAL A 59 3.37 11.50 -4.01
C VAL A 59 3.83 11.04 -5.40
N GLU A 60 4.75 10.08 -5.46
CA GLU A 60 5.30 9.56 -6.71
C GLU A 60 4.31 8.67 -7.48
N TYR A 61 3.35 8.03 -6.80
CA TYR A 61 2.36 7.10 -7.38
C TYR A 61 0.95 7.29 -6.77
N PRO A 62 0.31 8.46 -6.88
CA PRO A 62 -1.01 8.70 -6.32
C PRO A 62 -2.04 7.74 -6.90
N ALA A 63 -3.03 7.38 -6.08
CA ALA A 63 -4.10 6.46 -6.49
C ALA A 63 -4.88 6.94 -7.73
N SER A 64 -4.93 8.25 -7.99
CA SER A 64 -5.53 8.82 -9.20
C SER A 64 -4.84 8.41 -10.51
N ARG A 65 -3.60 7.92 -10.45
CA ARG A 65 -2.85 7.36 -11.59
C ARG A 65 -3.02 5.85 -11.74
N LEU A 66 -3.77 5.20 -10.85
CA LEU A 66 -4.17 3.82 -11.05
C LEU A 66 -5.33 3.82 -12.03
N ASP A 67 -5.02 3.70 -13.32
CA ASP A 67 -6.02 3.57 -14.36
C ASP A 67 -6.96 2.42 -13.98
N ASN A 68 -8.22 2.80 -13.79
CA ASN A 68 -9.33 2.02 -13.27
C ASN A 68 -9.16 0.51 -13.46
N CYS A 69 -8.99 -0.26 -12.37
CA CYS A 69 -9.18 -1.72 -12.37
C CYS A 69 -10.65 -2.12 -12.60
N SER A 70 -11.42 -1.31 -13.32
CA SER A 70 -12.65 -1.74 -13.95
C SER A 70 -12.26 -2.68 -15.09
N ARG A 71 -12.21 -4.00 -14.81
CA ARG A 71 -12.56 -4.95 -15.86
C ARG A 71 -13.90 -4.47 -16.41
N PRO A 72 -14.08 -4.23 -17.73
CA PRO A 72 -15.43 -4.23 -18.26
C PRO A 72 -15.98 -5.62 -17.93
N VAL A 73 -17.00 -5.67 -17.07
CA VAL A 73 -17.90 -6.81 -17.05
C VAL A 73 -18.47 -6.82 -18.46
N LYS A 74 -17.95 -7.68 -19.33
CA LYS A 74 -18.66 -7.99 -20.56
C LYS A 74 -19.97 -8.61 -20.10
N GLU A 75 -21.03 -7.80 -20.13
CA GLU A 75 -22.40 -8.29 -20.06
C GLU A 75 -22.52 -9.38 -21.13
N LEU A 76 -22.87 -10.59 -20.68
CA LEU A 76 -23.28 -11.71 -21.51
C LEU A 76 -24.81 -11.69 -21.63
#